data_AF-A0A972ZN55-F1
#
_entry.id   AF-A0A972ZN55-F1
#
_cell.length_a   1.000
_cell.length_b   1.000
_cell.length_c   1.000
_cell.angle_alpha   90.00
_cell.angle_beta   90.00
_cell.angle_gamma   90.00
#
_symmetry.space_group_name_H-M   'P 1'
#
loop_
_entity.id
_entity.type
_entity.pdbx_description
1 polymer ?
#
loop_
_entity_poly.entity_id
_entity_poly.type
_entity_poly.pdbx_seq_one_letter_code
_entity_poly.pdbx_strand_id
1 'polypeptide(L)' 'MELGLKDKAVLVTGGNRGIGLSIALAFAAEGAHVAI' A
#
# COMPACT_ATOMS: atom_id res chain seq x y z
N MET A 1 7.36 -10.19 -8.28
CA MET A 1 7.71 -9.40 -9.48
C MET A 1 8.36 -8.12 -8.98
N GLU A 2 9.18 -7.46 -9.79
CA GLU A 2 9.68 -6.12 -9.42
C GLU A 2 8.70 -5.07 -9.98
N LEU A 3 7.96 -4.40 -9.09
CA LEU A 3 6.93 -3.42 -9.47
C LEU A 3 7.43 -1.97 -9.42
N GLY A 4 8.64 -1.71 -8.90
CA GLY A 4 9.18 -0.35 -8.79
C GLY A 4 8.43 0.54 -7.80
N LEU A 5 7.76 -0.05 -6.81
CA LEU A 5 6.93 0.64 -5.81
C LEU A 5 7.71 1.04 -4.55
N LYS A 6 8.94 0.55 -4.40
CA LYS A 6 9.81 0.90 -3.28
C LYS A 6 9.97 2.41 -3.16
N ASP A 7 9.82 2.92 -1.93
CA ASP A 7 9.93 4.33 -1.55
C ASP A 7 8.90 5.27 -2.22
N LYS A 8 7.88 4.74 -2.93
CA LYS A 8 6.78 5.55 -3.47
C LYS A 8 5.78 5.91 -2.38
N ALA A 9 5.28 7.14 -2.42
CA ALA A 9 4.17 7.58 -1.55
C ALA A 9 2.82 7.12 -2.14
N VAL A 10 2.00 6.45 -1.33
CA VAL A 10 0.68 5.94 -1.72
C VAL A 10 -0.36 6.30 -0.67
N LEU A 11 -1.50 6.85 -1.09
CA LEU A 11 -2.66 7.08 -0.21
C LEU A 11 -3.74 6.03 -0.50
N VAL A 12 -4.12 5.26 0.52
CA VAL A 12 -5.19 4.26 0.44
C VAL A 12 -6.35 4.68 1.32
N THR A 13 -7.33 5.34 0.73
CA THR A 13 -8.56 5.72 1.45
C THR A 13 -9.35 4.49 1.89
N GLY A 14 -9.90 4.51 3.10
CA GLY A 14 -10.69 3.38 3.61
C GLY A 14 -9.86 2.14 3.93
N GLY A 15 -8.54 2.27 4.15
CA GLY A 15 -7.65 1.14 4.38
C GLY A 15 -7.71 0.51 5.78
N ASN A 16 -8.77 0.76 6.56
CA ASN A 16 -8.90 0.22 7.91
C ASN A 16 -9.50 -1.20 7.97
N ARG A 17 -10.11 -1.71 6.89
CA ARG A 17 -10.66 -3.08 6.82
C ARG A 17 -10.87 -3.55 5.37
N GLY A 18 -11.15 -4.84 5.22
CA GLY A 18 -11.56 -5.43 3.95
C GLY A 18 -10.55 -5.19 2.83
N ILE A 19 -11.05 -4.83 1.65
CA ILE A 19 -10.23 -4.62 0.44
C ILE A 19 -9.22 -3.50 0.64
N GLY A 20 -9.62 -2.39 1.28
CA GLY A 20 -8.71 -1.26 1.51
C GLY A 20 -7.50 -1.66 2.35
N LEU A 21 -7.71 -2.45 3.41
CA LEU A 21 -6.62 -2.96 4.23
C LEU A 21 -5.69 -3.89 3.43
N SER A 22 -6.27 -4.80 2.65
CA SER A 22 -5.47 -5.69 1.80
C SER A 22 -4.62 -4.93 0.78
N ILE A 23 -5.16 -3.85 0.19
CA ILE A 23 -4.43 -2.98 -0.72
C ILE A 23 -3.28 -2.26 -0.01
N ALA A 24 -3.54 -1.65 1.16
CA ALA A 24 -2.51 -0.95 1.94
C ALA A 24 -1.36 -1.90 2.33
N LEU A 25 -1.69 -3.12 2.77
CA LEU A 25 -0.70 -4.13 3.12
C LEU A 25 0.12 -4.59 1.90
N ALA A 26 -0.51 -4.75 0.73
CA ALA A 26 0.19 -5.11 -0.49
C ALA A 26 1.21 -4.02 -0.90
N PHE A 27 0.81 -2.75 -0.89
CA PHE A 27 1.75 -1.64 -1.17
C PHE A 27 2.89 -1.57 -0.15
N ALA A 28 2.59 -1.75 1.14
CA ALA A 28 3.61 -1.76 2.18
C ALA A 28 4.61 -2.92 2.00
N ALA A 29 4.13 -4.11 1.61
CA ALA A 29 4.97 -5.28 1.32
C ALA A 29 5.93 -5.03 0.14
N GLU A 30 5.53 -4.20 -0.82
CA GLU A 30 6.37 -3.76 -1.95
C GLU A 30 7.32 -2.59 -1.58
N GLY A 31 7.32 -2.17 -0.30
CA GLY A 31 8.22 -1.13 0.22
C GLY A 31 7.75 0.30 -0.03
N ALA A 32 6.48 0.52 -0.36
CA ALA A 32 5.92 1.86 -0.49
C ALA A 32 5.70 2.51 0.89
N HIS A 33 5.73 3.85 0.93
CA HIS A 33 5.28 4.64 2.08
C HIS A 33 3.78 4.86 1.98
N VAL A 34 3.02 4.12 2.79
CA VAL A 34 1.55 4.10 2.72
C VAL A 34 0.95 5.00 3.78
N ALA A 35 0.09 5.93 3.36
CA ALA A 35 -0.86 6.63 4.21
C ALA A 35 -2.25 5.98 4.07
N ILE A 36 -2.96 5.82 5.18
CA ILE A 36 -4.26 5.13 5.27
C ILE A 36 -5.34 6.10 5.72
#